data_AF-A0A369RNG3-F1
#
_entry.id   AF-A0A369RNG3-F1
#
_cell.length_a   1.000
_cell.length_b   1.000
_cell.length_c   1.000
_cell.angle_alpha   90.00
_cell.angle_beta   90.00
_cell.angle_gamma   90.00
#
_symmetry.space_group_name_H-M   'P 1'
#
loop_
_entity.id
_entity.type
_entity.pdbx_description
1 polymer ?
#
loop_
_entity_poly.entity_id
_entity_poly.type
_entity_poly.pdbx_seq_one_letter_code
_entity_poly.pdbx_strand_id
1 'polypeptide(L)'
;MKTSLAIVSVLLCMTTIVSAIVTDYVIQTDPRICKNSVLAFKVHGTSVIACPGGWSGHISNSRLCGRGYHLCNKNDKGPKLSKISYSHGIKIPGCYAFNAAHDFGQCIDCENKRHHDDLGGVGVTCPRKTTSQSTSCLTGGTIDAAPNVNSSNNNKGCRYHPGISGVLCCKN
;
A
#
# COMPACT_ATOMS: atom_id res chain seq x y z
N MET A 1 -52.05 -22.64 -9.36
CA MET A 1 -50.78 -22.44 -8.64
C MET A 1 -49.75 -21.81 -9.58
N LYS A 2 -49.64 -20.48 -9.57
CA LYS A 2 -48.67 -19.70 -10.37
C LYS A 2 -48.00 -18.71 -9.43
N THR A 3 -47.12 -19.21 -8.58
CA THR A 3 -46.40 -18.39 -7.57
C THR A 3 -44.99 -18.95 -7.42
N SER A 4 -44.17 -18.87 -8.47
CA SER A 4 -42.74 -19.26 -8.37
C SER A 4 -41.80 -18.57 -9.37
N LEU A 5 -42.22 -17.53 -10.08
CA LEU A 5 -41.31 -16.79 -10.98
C LEU A 5 -40.80 -15.45 -10.39
N ALA A 6 -41.52 -14.85 -9.44
CA ALA A 6 -41.14 -13.53 -8.91
C ALA A 6 -39.95 -13.59 -7.92
N ILE A 7 -39.75 -14.71 -7.22
CA ILE A 7 -38.72 -14.82 -6.17
C ILE A 7 -37.32 -14.99 -6.78
N VAL A 8 -37.22 -15.61 -7.96
CA VAL A 8 -35.93 -15.88 -8.61
C VAL A 8 -35.33 -14.59 -9.23
N SER A 9 -36.14 -13.67 -9.75
CA SER A 9 -35.65 -12.38 -10.28
C SER A 9 -35.17 -11.42 -9.20
N VAL A 10 -35.74 -11.45 -7.99
CA VAL A 10 -35.30 -10.58 -6.88
C VAL A 10 -33.97 -11.06 -6.30
N LEU A 11 -33.74 -12.38 -6.25
CA LEU A 11 -32.45 -12.94 -5.81
C LEU A 11 -31.31 -12.66 -6.80
N LEU A 12 -31.57 -12.68 -8.11
CA LEU A 12 -30.57 -12.35 -9.13
C LEU A 12 -30.17 -10.86 -9.12
N CYS A 13 -31.08 -9.97 -8.72
CA CYS A 13 -30.79 -8.53 -8.58
C CYS A 13 -29.92 -8.22 -7.35
N MET A 14 -29.96 -9.08 -6.32
CA MET A 14 -29.09 -8.94 -5.13
C MET A 14 -27.68 -9.52 -5.35
N THR A 15 -27.50 -10.44 -6.29
CA THR A 15 -26.17 -11.01 -6.60
C THR A 15 -25.31 -10.14 -7.53
N THR A 16 -25.91 -9.17 -8.23
CA THR A 16 -25.16 -8.23 -9.09
C THR A 16 -24.65 -6.98 -8.37
N ILE A 17 -25.00 -6.77 -7.10
CA ILE A 17 -24.53 -5.62 -6.29
C ILE A 17 -23.26 -5.98 -5.48
N VAL A 18 -22.69 -7.18 -5.67
CA VAL A 18 -21.44 -7.58 -5.01
C VAL A 18 -20.26 -7.33 -5.95
N SER A 19 -19.99 -6.10 -6.38
CA SER A 19 -18.70 -5.70 -7.01
C SER A 19 -18.55 -4.19 -7.25
N ALA A 20 -18.94 -3.35 -6.29
CA ALA A 20 -18.49 -1.95 -6.31
C ALA A 20 -18.61 -1.30 -4.93
N ILE A 21 -18.06 -1.91 -3.88
CA ILE A 21 -17.43 -1.07 -2.87
C ILE A 21 -16.11 -0.62 -3.50
N VAL A 22 -16.20 0.28 -4.48
CA VAL A 22 -15.08 1.14 -4.81
C VAL A 22 -14.88 1.92 -3.53
N THR A 23 -13.96 1.43 -2.70
CA THR A 23 -13.50 2.22 -1.57
C THR A 23 -12.94 3.49 -2.19
N ASP A 24 -13.52 4.66 -1.89
CA ASP A 24 -13.14 5.98 -2.46
C ASP A 24 -11.62 6.29 -2.41
N TYR A 25 -10.83 5.43 -1.77
CA TYR A 25 -9.41 5.55 -1.53
C TYR A 25 -8.55 4.84 -2.60
N VAL A 26 -9.11 3.90 -3.38
CA VAL A 26 -8.40 3.24 -4.48
C VAL A 26 -9.30 2.99 -5.70
N ILE A 27 -8.71 3.02 -6.89
CA ILE A 27 -9.38 2.72 -8.16
C ILE A 27 -8.61 1.61 -8.86
N GLN A 28 -9.27 0.52 -9.27
CA GLN A 28 -8.63 -0.52 -10.08
C GLN A 28 -8.16 0.08 -11.42
N THR A 29 -6.94 -0.24 -11.83
CA THR A 29 -6.31 0.32 -13.03
C THR A 29 -5.67 -0.78 -13.89
N ASP A 30 -4.96 -0.37 -14.95
CA ASP A 30 -4.29 -1.30 -15.86
C ASP A 30 -3.33 -2.22 -15.08
N PRO A 31 -3.61 -3.53 -15.02
CA PRO A 31 -2.80 -4.47 -14.24
C PRO A 31 -1.37 -4.59 -14.79
N ARG A 32 -1.10 -4.22 -16.04
CA ARG A 32 0.25 -4.26 -16.63
C ARG A 32 1.25 -3.32 -15.96
N ILE A 33 0.75 -2.37 -15.15
CA ILE A 33 1.58 -1.52 -14.28
C ILE A 33 2.24 -2.36 -13.17
N CYS A 34 1.62 -3.45 -12.75
CA CYS A 34 2.13 -4.35 -11.73
C CYS A 34 2.65 -5.63 -12.40
N LYS A 35 3.94 -5.93 -12.24
CA LYS A 35 4.52 -7.16 -12.78
C LYS A 35 3.90 -8.37 -12.10
N ASN A 36 3.49 -9.34 -12.93
CA ASN A 36 2.97 -10.64 -12.48
C ASN A 36 1.72 -10.53 -11.57
N SER A 37 0.97 -9.44 -11.67
CA SER A 37 -0.30 -9.27 -10.95
C SER A 37 -1.42 -8.99 -11.94
N VAL A 38 -2.58 -9.59 -11.72
CA VAL A 38 -3.84 -9.27 -12.44
C VAL A 38 -4.58 -8.09 -11.80
N LEU A 39 -4.03 -7.54 -10.72
CA LEU A 39 -4.59 -6.43 -9.95
C LEU A 39 -3.58 -5.28 -9.86
N ALA A 40 -4.09 -4.06 -10.02
CA ALA A 40 -3.37 -2.82 -9.77
C ALA A 40 -4.36 -1.81 -9.21
N PHE A 41 -3.99 -1.13 -8.12
CA PHE A 41 -4.87 -0.18 -7.44
C PHE A 41 -4.25 1.20 -7.41
N LYS A 42 -4.81 2.15 -8.15
CA LYS A 42 -4.39 3.55 -8.10
C LYS A 42 -4.87 4.18 -6.80
N VAL A 43 -3.96 4.74 -6.01
CA VAL A 43 -4.31 5.48 -4.79
C VAL A 43 -5.02 6.79 -5.18
N HIS A 44 -6.22 6.99 -4.64
CA HIS A 44 -7.11 8.09 -5.01
C HIS A 44 -6.43 9.46 -4.91
N GLY A 45 -6.66 10.32 -5.91
CA GLY A 45 -6.05 11.65 -5.97
C GLY A 45 -4.54 11.68 -6.26
N THR A 46 -3.90 10.53 -6.54
CA THR A 46 -2.46 10.45 -6.78
C THR A 46 -2.10 9.74 -8.09
N SER A 47 -0.81 9.67 -8.41
CA SER A 47 -0.27 8.82 -9.49
C SER A 47 0.41 7.54 -8.97
N VAL A 48 0.26 7.25 -7.68
CA VAL A 48 0.88 6.10 -7.01
C VAL A 48 -0.02 4.88 -7.17
N ILE A 49 0.59 3.75 -7.51
CA ILE A 49 -0.11 2.48 -7.76
C ILE A 49 0.31 1.47 -6.70
N ALA A 50 -0.65 0.90 -5.98
CA ALA A 50 -0.45 -0.25 -5.12
C ALA A 50 -0.45 -1.52 -5.98
N CYS A 51 0.70 -2.20 -5.98
CA CYS A 51 0.95 -3.43 -6.72
C CYS A 51 1.06 -4.61 -5.77
N PRO A 52 0.09 -5.54 -5.77
CA PRO A 52 0.13 -6.75 -4.96
C PRO A 52 1.30 -7.65 -5.30
N GLY A 53 1.79 -8.39 -4.30
CA GLY A 53 2.80 -9.42 -4.46
C GLY A 53 3.80 -9.50 -3.32
N GLY A 54 4.57 -10.59 -3.32
CA GLY A 54 5.68 -10.78 -2.39
C GLY A 54 7.03 -10.44 -3.03
N TRP A 55 8.05 -10.26 -2.19
CA TRP A 55 9.45 -10.19 -2.62
C TRP A 55 10.34 -10.91 -1.60
N SER A 56 11.62 -11.06 -1.94
CA SER A 56 12.62 -11.66 -1.06
C SER A 56 13.76 -10.68 -0.76
N GLY A 57 14.25 -10.71 0.48
CA GLY A 57 15.33 -9.83 0.93
C GLY A 57 14.85 -8.41 1.23
N HIS A 58 15.72 -7.44 0.99
CA HIS A 58 15.44 -6.01 1.18
C HIS A 58 14.35 -5.51 0.22
N ILE A 59 13.57 -4.51 0.62
CA ILE A 59 12.48 -3.96 -0.21
C ILE A 59 12.96 -3.43 -1.56
N SER A 60 14.18 -2.90 -1.64
CA SER A 60 14.80 -2.48 -2.92
C SER A 60 14.93 -3.61 -3.95
N ASN A 61 14.85 -4.87 -3.52
CA ASN A 61 14.85 -6.03 -4.42
C ASN A 61 13.47 -6.31 -5.04
N SER A 62 12.41 -5.63 -4.60
CA SER A 62 11.06 -5.82 -5.14
C SER A 62 11.03 -5.54 -6.64
N ARG A 63 10.50 -6.49 -7.39
CA ARG A 63 10.32 -6.40 -8.85
C ARG A 63 8.85 -6.32 -9.24
N LEU A 64 7.99 -5.82 -8.34
CA LEU A 64 6.55 -5.75 -8.58
C LEU A 64 6.14 -4.56 -9.46
N CYS A 65 6.99 -3.55 -9.62
CA CYS A 65 6.71 -2.40 -10.48
C CYS A 65 7.04 -2.70 -11.96
N GLY A 66 6.04 -2.49 -12.81
CA GLY A 66 6.08 -2.62 -14.26
C GLY A 66 6.81 -1.48 -14.97
N ARG A 67 6.80 -1.51 -16.30
CA ARG A 67 7.50 -0.53 -17.13
C ARG A 67 6.90 0.86 -16.93
N GLY A 68 7.76 1.88 -16.82
CA GLY A 68 7.36 3.28 -16.58
C GLY A 68 7.06 3.61 -15.12
N TYR A 69 7.21 2.63 -14.23
CA TYR A 69 7.07 2.78 -12.79
C TYR A 69 8.29 2.20 -12.08
N HIS A 70 8.58 2.72 -10.91
CA HIS A 70 9.61 2.22 -10.01
C HIS A 70 9.02 2.05 -8.62
N LEU A 71 9.70 1.27 -7.77
CA LEU A 71 9.37 1.17 -6.36
C LEU A 71 9.50 2.56 -5.73
N CYS A 72 8.40 3.11 -5.21
CA CYS A 72 8.45 4.40 -4.54
C CYS A 72 9.53 4.39 -3.46
N ASN A 73 10.30 5.47 -3.36
CA ASN A 73 11.41 5.62 -2.41
C ASN A 73 11.41 7.02 -1.77
N LYS A 74 12.38 7.31 -0.91
CA LYS A 74 12.45 8.60 -0.20
C LYS A 74 12.42 9.83 -1.12
N ASN A 75 12.99 9.71 -2.33
CA ASN A 75 13.07 10.82 -3.29
C ASN A 75 11.69 11.16 -3.88
N ASP A 76 10.73 10.24 -3.78
CA ASP A 76 9.35 10.45 -4.19
C ASP A 76 8.51 11.19 -3.15
N LYS A 77 9.08 11.59 -1.99
CA LYS A 77 8.36 12.30 -0.91
C LYS A 77 7.58 13.50 -1.44
N GLY A 78 8.27 14.50 -1.97
CA GLY A 78 7.64 15.74 -2.46
C GLY A 78 6.64 15.50 -3.60
N PRO A 79 7.03 14.84 -4.70
CA PRO A 79 6.17 14.73 -5.88
C PRO A 79 5.04 13.71 -5.73
N LYS A 80 5.18 12.67 -4.89
CA LYS A 80 4.27 11.52 -4.87
C LYS A 80 3.79 11.15 -3.47
N LEU A 81 4.68 10.75 -2.55
CA LEU A 81 4.28 10.13 -1.28
C LEU A 81 3.55 11.11 -0.36
N SER A 82 3.99 12.37 -0.29
CA SER A 82 3.32 13.42 0.51
C SER A 82 1.92 13.75 0.00
N LYS A 83 1.53 13.34 -1.21
CA LYS A 83 0.17 13.49 -1.72
C LYS A 83 -0.80 12.47 -1.11
N ILE A 84 -0.29 11.44 -0.46
CA ILE A 84 -1.08 10.50 0.32
C ILE A 84 -1.16 11.06 1.75
N SER A 85 -2.34 11.50 2.16
CA SER A 85 -2.58 11.86 3.56
C SER A 85 -2.69 10.61 4.42
N TYR A 86 -2.33 10.71 5.70
CA TYR A 86 -2.55 9.65 6.69
C TYR A 86 -4.02 9.20 6.69
N SER A 87 -4.95 10.15 6.72
CA SER A 87 -6.40 9.88 6.76
C SER A 87 -6.92 9.09 5.55
N HIS A 88 -6.27 9.19 4.39
CA HIS A 88 -6.57 8.37 3.22
C HIS A 88 -5.76 7.06 3.22
N GLY A 89 -4.48 7.14 3.57
CA GLY A 89 -3.56 6.00 3.58
C GLY A 89 -4.05 4.85 4.46
N ILE A 90 -4.62 5.14 5.63
CA ILE A 90 -5.13 4.11 6.55
C ILE A 90 -6.40 3.40 6.05
N LYS A 91 -7.01 3.88 4.97
CA LYS A 91 -8.26 3.34 4.42
C LYS A 91 -8.03 2.51 3.16
N ILE A 92 -6.80 2.45 2.65
CA ILE A 92 -6.43 1.61 1.51
C ILE A 92 -6.51 0.13 1.95
N PRO A 93 -7.22 -0.75 1.21
CA PRO A 93 -7.29 -2.18 1.56
C PRO A 93 -5.93 -2.86 1.44
N GLY A 94 -5.52 -3.63 2.46
CA GLY A 94 -4.22 -4.30 2.49
C GLY A 94 -3.12 -3.46 3.17
N CYS A 95 -1.86 -3.81 2.91
CA CYS A 95 -0.68 -3.06 3.35
C CYS A 95 0.36 -3.05 2.22
N TYR A 96 0.69 -1.87 1.69
CA TYR A 96 1.63 -1.71 0.59
C TYR A 96 2.84 -0.91 1.04
N ALA A 97 4.01 -1.54 1.00
CA ALA A 97 5.24 -0.93 1.46
C ALA A 97 5.89 -0.03 0.38
N PHE A 98 6.73 0.91 0.79
CA PHE A 98 7.60 1.68 -0.11
C PHE A 98 9.02 1.75 0.46
N ASN A 99 10.01 1.98 -0.39
CA ASN A 99 11.43 1.95 -0.03
C ASN A 99 11.87 3.24 0.68
N ALA A 100 11.34 3.48 1.87
CA ALA A 100 11.78 4.50 2.79
C ALA A 100 11.37 4.11 4.22
N ALA A 101 11.99 4.75 5.21
CA ALA A 101 11.65 4.59 6.62
C ALA A 101 11.06 5.89 7.18
N HIS A 102 10.19 5.73 8.17
CA HIS A 102 9.51 6.81 8.89
C HIS A 102 10.27 7.31 10.12
N ASP A 103 11.53 6.92 10.29
CA ASP A 103 12.36 7.25 11.45
C ASP A 103 12.65 8.76 11.60
N PHE A 104 12.78 9.19 12.86
CA PHE A 104 13.05 10.58 13.27
C PHE A 104 12.07 11.64 12.73
N GLY A 105 10.84 11.26 12.39
CA GLY A 105 9.87 12.16 11.75
C GLY A 105 10.31 12.60 10.34
N GLN A 106 11.27 11.90 9.75
CA GLN A 106 11.83 12.16 8.43
C GLN A 106 11.46 11.04 7.46
N CYS A 107 11.60 11.31 6.16
CA CYS A 107 11.50 10.28 5.13
C CYS A 107 12.92 9.95 4.67
N ILE A 108 13.46 8.84 5.17
CA ILE A 108 14.86 8.46 4.95
C ILE A 108 14.94 7.09 4.27
N ASP A 109 16.14 6.66 3.90
CA ASP A 109 16.33 5.31 3.36
C ASP A 109 16.05 4.27 4.44
N CYS A 110 15.35 3.20 4.05
CA CYS A 110 15.24 2.00 4.86
C CYS A 110 16.50 1.16 4.63
N GLU A 111 17.27 0.87 5.69
CA GLU A 111 18.59 0.23 5.58
C GLU A 111 18.73 -1.07 6.39
N ASN A 112 17.67 -1.55 7.03
CA ASN A 112 17.71 -2.65 8.02
C ASN A 112 18.63 -2.37 9.21
N LYS A 113 18.90 -1.10 9.52
CA LYS A 113 19.71 -0.71 10.68
C LYS A 113 18.80 -0.01 11.69
N ARG A 114 19.22 -0.01 12.95
CA ARG A 114 18.54 0.71 14.01
C ARG A 114 18.28 2.16 13.58
N HIS A 115 17.04 2.62 13.71
CA HIS A 115 16.58 3.95 13.32
C HIS A 115 16.53 4.21 11.81
N HIS A 116 16.59 3.14 11.00
CA HIS A 116 16.42 3.14 9.55
C HIS A 116 15.67 1.85 9.16
N ASP A 117 14.67 1.49 9.96
CA ASP A 117 14.02 0.17 9.95
C ASP A 117 12.50 0.23 10.09
N ASP A 118 11.92 1.39 10.39
CA ASP A 118 10.47 1.61 10.39
C ASP A 118 9.99 1.75 8.93
N LEU A 119 10.03 0.63 8.18
CA LEU A 119 9.65 0.53 6.77
C LEU A 119 8.27 1.14 6.54
N GLY A 120 8.23 2.16 5.70
CA GLY A 120 7.00 2.88 5.38
C GLY A 120 6.04 2.06 4.52
N GLY A 121 4.75 2.30 4.71
CA GLY A 121 3.70 1.71 3.91
C GLY A 121 2.41 2.54 3.92
N VAL A 122 1.37 1.99 3.31
CA VAL A 122 0.01 2.52 3.37
C VAL A 122 -0.97 1.37 3.43
N GLY A 123 -2.06 1.54 4.17
CA GLY A 123 -3.18 0.62 4.18
C GLY A 123 -3.65 0.23 5.57
N VAL A 124 -4.90 -0.26 5.60
CA VAL A 124 -5.63 -0.60 6.82
C VAL A 124 -4.96 -1.73 7.60
N THR A 125 -4.32 -2.67 6.91
CA THR A 125 -3.68 -3.83 7.54
C THR A 125 -2.22 -3.61 7.93
N CYS A 126 -1.65 -2.42 7.66
CA CYS A 126 -0.27 -2.14 8.07
C CYS A 126 -0.15 -2.12 9.61
N PRO A 127 0.92 -2.70 10.19
CA PRO A 127 0.99 -2.92 11.64
C PRO A 127 0.95 -1.66 12.50
N ARG A 128 1.61 -0.57 12.07
CA ARG A 128 1.77 0.64 12.88
C ARG A 128 1.26 1.87 12.14
N LYS A 129 0.57 2.73 12.88
CA LYS A 129 -0.05 3.96 12.38
C LYS A 129 0.01 5.00 13.48
N THR A 130 0.52 6.19 13.21
CA THR A 130 0.51 7.28 14.19
C THR A 130 0.38 8.64 13.51
N THR A 131 -0.29 9.56 14.18
CA THR A 131 -0.37 10.98 13.79
C THR A 131 0.67 11.84 14.51
N SER A 132 1.43 11.27 15.46
CA SER A 132 2.45 11.99 16.25
C SER A 132 3.65 12.44 15.41
N GLN A 133 3.85 11.86 14.22
CA GLN A 133 4.94 12.20 13.30
C GLN A 133 4.37 12.71 11.97
N SER A 134 4.01 14.00 11.92
CA SER A 134 3.26 14.56 10.79
C SER A 134 4.11 14.95 9.56
N THR A 135 5.44 14.95 9.67
CA THR A 135 6.39 15.53 8.69
C THR A 135 7.19 14.51 7.87
N SER A 136 6.90 13.22 7.99
CA SER A 136 7.73 12.14 7.41
C SER A 136 7.49 11.93 5.90
N CYS A 137 7.25 10.71 5.40
CA CYS A 137 7.04 10.44 3.97
C CYS A 137 5.64 10.79 3.47
N LEU A 138 4.64 10.65 4.34
CA LEU A 138 3.22 10.94 4.07
C LEU A 138 2.82 12.25 4.76
N THR A 139 1.68 12.80 4.39
CA THR A 139 1.16 14.03 5.03
C THR A 139 0.26 13.69 6.22
N GLY A 140 0.54 14.28 7.39
CA GLY A 140 -0.35 14.21 8.55
C GLY A 140 -0.25 12.93 9.39
N GLY A 141 0.80 12.14 9.20
CA GLY A 141 1.11 10.95 10.02
C GLY A 141 2.02 9.96 9.31
N THR A 142 2.32 8.85 9.98
CA THR A 142 3.10 7.72 9.45
C THR A 142 2.29 6.44 9.49
N ILE A 143 2.57 5.57 8.53
CA ILE A 143 2.00 4.23 8.43
C ILE A 143 3.18 3.31 8.12
N ASP A 144 3.50 2.39 9.03
CA ASP A 144 4.65 1.51 8.87
C ASP A 144 4.16 0.11 8.47
N ALA A 145 4.78 -0.42 7.42
CA ALA A 145 4.71 -1.82 7.04
C ALA A 145 5.62 -2.70 7.90
N ALA A 146 6.58 -2.14 8.64
CA ALA A 146 7.44 -2.90 9.55
C ALA A 146 6.62 -3.67 10.61
N PRO A 147 6.96 -4.93 10.92
CA PRO A 147 6.13 -5.80 11.75
C PRO A 147 6.10 -5.41 13.23
N ASN A 148 7.16 -4.79 13.76
CA ASN A 148 7.26 -4.34 15.15
C ASN A 148 8.46 -3.37 15.36
N VAL A 149 8.50 -2.72 16.53
CA VAL A 149 9.57 -1.79 16.96
C VAL A 149 10.96 -2.42 17.11
N ASN A 150 11.04 -3.75 17.16
CA ASN A 150 12.30 -4.50 17.32
C ASN A 150 12.81 -5.06 15.98
N SER A 151 12.28 -4.58 14.86
CA SER A 151 12.58 -5.16 13.55
C SER A 151 14.03 -4.94 13.10
N SER A 152 14.70 -3.91 13.61
CA SER A 152 16.15 -3.68 13.52
C SER A 152 16.98 -4.75 14.21
N ASN A 153 16.53 -5.30 15.34
CA ASN A 153 17.33 -6.28 16.11
C ASN A 153 17.61 -7.57 15.33
N ASN A 154 16.85 -7.84 14.26
CA ASN A 154 17.01 -9.02 13.41
C ASN A 154 17.39 -8.67 11.96
N ASN A 155 17.69 -7.41 11.65
CA ASN A 155 17.90 -6.92 10.28
C ASN A 155 16.71 -7.24 9.34
N LYS A 156 15.48 -7.10 9.85
CA LYS A 156 14.24 -7.47 9.13
C LYS A 156 13.28 -6.31 8.86
N GLY A 157 13.55 -5.11 9.36
CA GLY A 157 12.63 -3.97 9.23
C GLY A 157 12.21 -3.65 7.80
N CYS A 158 13.16 -3.71 6.87
CA CYS A 158 12.96 -3.38 5.45
C CYS A 158 12.71 -4.62 4.58
N ARG A 159 12.25 -5.74 5.15
CA ARG A 159 12.05 -7.00 4.43
C ARG A 159 10.57 -7.36 4.32
N TYR A 160 10.25 -8.19 3.33
CA TYR A 160 8.92 -8.77 3.20
C TYR A 160 8.56 -9.62 4.42
N HIS A 161 7.30 -9.56 4.82
CA HIS A 161 6.64 -10.56 5.66
C HIS A 161 5.18 -10.75 5.20
N PRO A 162 4.50 -11.84 5.58
CA PRO A 162 3.15 -12.16 5.08
C PRO A 162 2.05 -11.15 5.41
N GLY A 163 2.32 -10.18 6.29
CA GLY A 163 1.39 -9.08 6.58
C GLY A 163 1.44 -7.95 5.54
N ILE A 164 2.41 -7.97 4.63
CA ILE A 164 2.52 -7.02 3.52
C ILE A 164 1.80 -7.61 2.30
N SER A 165 0.86 -6.84 1.74
CA SER A 165 0.10 -7.20 0.55
C SER A 165 0.85 -6.90 -0.75
N GLY A 166 1.79 -5.96 -0.73
CA GLY A 166 2.54 -5.57 -1.92
C GLY A 166 3.41 -4.33 -1.71
N VAL A 167 3.66 -3.60 -2.80
CA VAL A 167 4.44 -2.35 -2.78
C VAL A 167 3.70 -1.20 -3.44
N LEU A 168 4.11 0.03 -3.13
CA LEU A 168 3.75 1.20 -3.90
C LEU A 168 4.73 1.43 -5.05
N CYS A 169 4.18 1.62 -6.23
CA CYS A 169 4.89 1.92 -7.47
C CYS A 169 4.61 3.37 -7.87
N CYS A 170 5.68 4.15 -7.98
CA CYS A 170 5.67 5.55 -8.38
C CYS A 170 5.95 5.65 -9.88
N LYS A 171 5.21 6.50 -10.57
CA LYS A 171 5.50 6.80 -11.98
C LYS A 171 6.86 7.48 -12.07
N ASN A 172 7.71 7.01 -13.00
CA ASN A 172 9.02 7.60 -13.30
C ASN A 172 8.93 9.08 -13.67
#